data_AF-A0A9P4HAR8-F1
#
_entry.id   AF-A0A9P4HAR8-F1
#
_cell.length_a   1.000
_cell.length_b   1.000
_cell.length_c   1.000
_cell.angle_alpha   90.00
_cell.angle_beta   90.00
_cell.angle_gamma   90.00
#
_symmetry.space_group_name_H-M   'P 1'
#
loop_
_entity.id
_entity.type
_entity.pdbx_description
1 polymer ?
#
loop_
_entity_poly.entity_id
_entity_poly.type
_entity_poly.pdbx_seq_one_letter_code
_entity_poly.pdbx_strand_id
1 'polypeptide(L)'
;MAPATRRPVRVGGASGGFSDRVRAISSLAKDDVDVIVGDWLSEMTMTMHGTGKIKNTEQMLAARSFEEKLNHAMFAENFMDYFEPAIKDITTRGIKLAVNAGASDTELLAQLVDKRCTEAGYPMKIEEQIRYEFGEEMIKKFDVLKFMQNGSSVIDSRNQDVATVDFRVFTQSRDRELLNMRNPKGFFRISMVNFLMSCPGASLGNDSAVQQRVHCIWEGKGDEGFKEGKKVIDMPLAPEFKEYYRQQPSYETTNPFDLSVFGPTVRLPLGSIVLGRSGDKCSDANVGLFVRKEDEWEWLRSLLTVEKIKELLGPEECKGNPIDRFEMPHIRAVHFLLHDHLDRGYDACSTYDTLAKNVCDYLRAKTVDIPVQFVRRGVL
;
A
#
# COMPACT_ATOMS: atom_id res chain seq x y z
N MET A 1 36.81 12.56 -2.98
CA MET A 1 36.94 11.11 -3.22
C MET A 1 36.37 10.82 -4.58
N ALA A 2 37.09 10.10 -5.45
CA ALA A 2 36.51 9.60 -6.69
C ALA A 2 35.24 8.77 -6.36
N PRO A 3 34.16 8.84 -7.17
CA PRO A 3 33.00 7.99 -6.94
C PRO A 3 33.46 6.53 -6.93
N ALA A 4 33.11 5.79 -5.87
CA ALA A 4 33.41 4.37 -5.78
C ALA A 4 32.95 3.69 -7.08
N THR A 5 33.88 3.07 -7.80
CA THR A 5 33.59 2.33 -9.02
C THR A 5 32.63 1.20 -8.68
N ARG A 6 31.35 1.38 -9.03
CA ARG A 6 30.33 0.34 -8.81
C ARG A 6 30.71 -0.86 -9.67
N ARG A 7 30.96 -2.00 -9.03
CA ARG A 7 31.21 -3.27 -9.75
C ARG A 7 29.93 -3.69 -10.50
N PRO A 8 30.05 -4.45 -11.61
CA PRO A 8 28.89 -5.03 -12.28
C PRO A 8 28.05 -5.92 -11.34
N VAL A 9 26.74 -5.94 -11.59
CA VAL A 9 25.79 -6.86 -10.93
C VAL A 9 25.94 -8.24 -11.55
N ARG A 10 26.09 -9.26 -10.72
CA ARG A 10 26.18 -10.66 -11.14
C ARG A 10 24.82 -11.31 -11.06
N VAL A 11 24.33 -11.76 -12.22
CA VAL A 11 22.98 -12.30 -12.37
C VAL A 11 23.08 -13.80 -12.69
N GLY A 12 22.56 -14.64 -11.80
CA GLY A 12 22.42 -16.08 -11.99
C GLY A 12 21.05 -16.42 -12.59
N GLY A 13 21.04 -17.24 -13.64
CA GLY A 13 19.80 -17.73 -14.26
C GLY A 13 19.42 -19.11 -13.75
N ALA A 14 18.22 -19.24 -13.19
CA ALA A 14 17.62 -20.50 -12.76
C ALA A 14 16.44 -20.85 -13.69
N SER A 15 16.55 -21.93 -14.45
CA SER A 15 15.44 -22.46 -15.25
C SER A 15 14.47 -23.23 -14.35
N GLY A 16 13.17 -22.98 -14.47
CA GLY A 16 12.12 -23.48 -13.59
C GLY A 16 11.19 -24.52 -14.21
N GLY A 17 11.55 -25.10 -15.36
CA GLY A 17 10.77 -26.13 -16.01
C GLY A 17 10.64 -27.41 -15.17
N PHE A 18 9.62 -28.23 -15.46
CA PHE A 18 9.37 -29.48 -14.71
C PHE A 18 10.52 -30.49 -14.76
N SER A 19 11.35 -30.43 -15.79
CA SER A 19 12.52 -31.31 -15.97
C SER A 19 13.85 -30.65 -15.57
N ASP A 20 13.81 -29.40 -15.13
CA ASP A 20 15.00 -28.66 -14.77
C ASP A 20 15.56 -29.08 -13.41
N ARG A 21 16.78 -28.58 -13.16
CA ARG A 21 17.51 -28.88 -11.94
C ARG A 21 16.86 -28.16 -10.76
N VAL A 22 16.08 -28.90 -9.96
CA VAL A 22 15.42 -28.42 -8.72
C VAL A 22 16.37 -27.65 -7.78
N ARG A 23 17.63 -28.07 -7.67
CA ARG A 23 18.63 -27.38 -6.85
C ARG A 23 19.21 -26.09 -7.46
N ALA A 24 18.68 -25.56 -8.56
CA ALA A 24 19.29 -24.44 -9.29
C ALA A 24 19.41 -23.18 -8.42
N ILE A 25 18.32 -22.76 -7.75
CA ILE A 25 18.35 -21.59 -6.87
C ILE A 25 19.31 -21.83 -5.70
N SER A 26 19.22 -22.98 -5.02
CA SER A 26 20.09 -23.27 -3.86
C SER A 26 21.56 -23.47 -4.20
N SER A 27 21.89 -23.86 -5.44
CA SER A 27 23.28 -23.92 -5.91
C SER A 27 23.81 -22.53 -6.22
N LEU A 28 23.05 -21.72 -6.97
CA LEU A 28 23.40 -20.34 -7.27
C LEU A 28 23.48 -19.47 -6.00
N ALA A 29 22.60 -19.73 -5.04
CA ALA A 29 22.62 -19.06 -3.74
C ALA A 29 23.86 -19.41 -2.90
N LYS A 30 24.73 -20.32 -3.35
CA LYS A 30 26.05 -20.59 -2.75
C LYS A 30 27.21 -20.01 -3.57
N ASP A 31 26.94 -19.53 -4.78
CA ASP A 31 27.91 -18.91 -5.68
C ASP A 31 27.95 -17.38 -5.51
N ASP A 32 28.94 -16.72 -6.11
CA ASP A 32 29.11 -15.26 -6.05
C ASP A 32 28.14 -14.52 -7.01
N VAL A 33 26.86 -14.48 -6.65
CA VAL A 33 25.78 -13.79 -7.38
C VAL A 33 25.09 -12.74 -6.52
N ASP A 34 24.64 -11.65 -7.14
CA ASP A 34 23.86 -10.58 -6.48
C ASP A 34 22.35 -10.79 -6.66
N VAL A 35 21.97 -11.33 -7.81
CA VAL A 35 20.59 -11.55 -8.22
C VAL A 35 20.45 -12.94 -8.83
N ILE A 36 19.42 -13.66 -8.43
CA ILE A 36 18.96 -14.87 -9.12
C ILE A 36 17.66 -14.51 -9.82
N VAL A 37 17.60 -14.76 -11.12
CA VAL A 37 16.38 -14.64 -11.93
C VAL A 37 15.97 -16.04 -12.35
N GLY A 38 14.68 -16.33 -12.35
CA GLY A 38 14.24 -17.58 -12.93
C GLY A 38 12.85 -17.54 -13.54
N ASP A 39 12.64 -18.50 -14.43
CA ASP A 39 11.51 -18.58 -15.33
C ASP A 39 10.76 -19.90 -15.16
N TRP A 40 9.50 -19.80 -14.76
CA TRP A 40 8.52 -20.88 -14.56
C TRP A 40 7.33 -20.77 -15.52
N LEU A 41 7.34 -19.77 -16.41
CA LEU A 41 6.27 -19.57 -17.39
C LEU A 41 6.63 -20.20 -18.72
N SER A 42 5.70 -20.99 -19.23
CA SER A 42 5.66 -21.50 -20.59
C SER A 42 4.23 -21.37 -21.10
N GLU A 43 4.05 -21.41 -22.42
CA GLU A 43 2.72 -21.44 -23.03
C GLU A 43 1.87 -22.59 -22.48
N MET A 44 2.51 -23.73 -22.19
CA MET A 44 1.86 -24.90 -21.59
C MET A 44 1.43 -24.61 -20.14
N THR A 45 2.33 -24.13 -19.28
CA THR A 45 2.00 -23.86 -17.87
C THR A 45 0.97 -22.75 -17.73
N MET A 46 1.07 -21.68 -18.53
CA MET A 46 0.05 -20.62 -18.55
C MET A 46 -1.33 -21.14 -18.97
N THR A 47 -1.40 -22.01 -19.98
CA THR A 47 -2.67 -22.58 -20.45
C THR A 47 -3.28 -23.52 -19.40
N MET A 48 -2.46 -24.37 -18.79
CA MET A 48 -2.89 -25.27 -17.71
C MET A 48 -3.34 -24.50 -16.48
N HIS A 49 -2.58 -23.50 -16.04
CA HIS A 49 -2.89 -22.67 -14.89
C HIS A 49 -4.13 -21.81 -15.12
N GLY A 50 -4.26 -21.17 -16.29
CA GLY A 50 -5.46 -20.42 -16.65
C GLY A 50 -6.72 -21.28 -16.68
N THR A 51 -6.64 -22.47 -17.29
CA THR A 51 -7.78 -23.41 -17.33
C THR A 51 -8.10 -23.95 -15.94
N GLY A 52 -7.08 -24.31 -15.15
CA GLY A 52 -7.24 -24.78 -13.78
C GLY A 52 -7.87 -23.73 -12.88
N LYS A 53 -7.51 -22.45 -13.04
CA LYS A 53 -8.05 -21.35 -12.24
C LYS A 53 -9.55 -21.18 -12.45
N ILE A 54 -10.01 -21.32 -13.71
CA ILE A 54 -11.43 -21.33 -14.06
C ILE A 54 -12.14 -22.54 -13.44
N LYS A 55 -11.53 -23.74 -13.50
CA LYS A 55 -12.12 -24.96 -12.93
C LYS A 55 -12.21 -24.93 -11.40
N ASN A 56 -11.17 -24.38 -10.76
CA ASN A 56 -11.02 -24.33 -9.31
C ASN A 56 -11.78 -23.17 -8.66
N THR A 57 -12.48 -22.35 -9.44
CA THR A 57 -12.97 -21.09 -8.92
C THR A 57 -14.03 -21.26 -7.83
N GLU A 58 -14.92 -22.25 -7.96
CA GLU A 58 -15.94 -22.52 -6.94
C GLU A 58 -15.31 -23.01 -5.64
N GLN A 59 -14.31 -23.88 -5.73
CA GLN A 59 -13.57 -24.39 -4.58
C GLN A 59 -12.75 -23.28 -3.91
N MET A 60 -12.13 -22.39 -4.70
CA MET A 60 -11.41 -21.21 -4.19
C MET A 60 -12.31 -20.26 -3.38
N LEU A 61 -13.56 -20.08 -3.80
CA LEU A 61 -14.53 -19.24 -3.09
C LEU A 61 -15.09 -19.93 -1.84
N ALA A 62 -15.19 -21.26 -1.88
CA ALA A 62 -15.66 -22.05 -0.76
C ALA A 62 -14.59 -22.25 0.32
N ALA A 63 -13.30 -22.20 -0.05
CA ALA A 63 -12.16 -22.37 0.85
C ALA A 63 -12.15 -21.28 1.94
N ARG A 64 -12.11 -21.71 3.20
CA ARG A 64 -12.18 -20.83 4.38
C ARG A 64 -10.84 -20.65 5.07
N SER A 65 -9.92 -21.58 4.84
CA SER A 65 -8.55 -21.54 5.36
C SER A 65 -7.52 -21.31 4.25
N PHE A 66 -6.32 -20.89 4.65
CA PHE A 66 -5.19 -20.75 3.75
C PHE A 66 -4.79 -22.09 3.12
N GLU A 67 -4.78 -23.17 3.91
CA GLU A 67 -4.48 -24.52 3.46
C GLU A 67 -5.48 -25.04 2.43
N GLU A 68 -6.77 -24.74 2.59
CA GLU A 68 -7.79 -25.09 1.59
C GLU A 68 -7.59 -24.30 0.29
N LYS A 69 -7.25 -23.00 0.37
CA LYS A 69 -6.97 -22.18 -0.81
C LYS A 69 -5.74 -22.69 -1.57
N LEU A 70 -4.71 -23.16 -0.86
CA LEU A 70 -3.51 -23.74 -1.47
C LEU A 70 -3.81 -24.96 -2.32
N ASN A 71 -4.76 -25.82 -1.92
CA ASN A 71 -5.15 -27.01 -2.69
C ASN A 71 -5.77 -26.68 -4.07
N HIS A 72 -6.13 -25.42 -4.28
CA HIS A 72 -6.82 -24.94 -5.48
C HIS A 72 -6.05 -23.85 -6.21
N ALA A 73 -4.88 -23.45 -5.69
CA ALA A 73 -4.04 -22.41 -6.26
C ALA A 73 -3.40 -22.85 -7.58
N MET A 74 -3.26 -21.90 -8.49
CA MET A 74 -2.61 -22.08 -9.78
C MET A 74 -1.36 -21.19 -9.85
N PHE A 75 -0.30 -21.63 -9.20
CA PHE A 75 1.07 -21.13 -9.42
C PHE A 75 1.99 -22.32 -9.72
N ALA A 76 3.24 -22.07 -10.11
CA ALA A 76 4.18 -23.15 -10.36
C ALA A 76 4.61 -23.81 -9.05
N GLU A 77 3.93 -24.88 -8.63
CA GLU A 77 4.15 -25.55 -7.34
C GLU A 77 5.61 -25.97 -7.11
N ASN A 78 6.25 -26.47 -8.18
CA ASN A 78 7.64 -26.89 -8.16
C ASN A 78 8.61 -25.75 -7.78
N PHE A 79 8.23 -24.48 -7.89
CA PHE A 79 9.06 -23.37 -7.44
C PHE A 79 9.43 -23.49 -5.95
N MET A 80 8.52 -23.96 -5.10
CA MET A 80 8.81 -24.08 -3.67
C MET A 80 9.91 -25.11 -3.40
N ASP A 81 9.99 -26.18 -4.18
CA ASP A 81 11.08 -27.16 -4.09
C ASP A 81 12.45 -26.55 -4.42
N TYR A 82 12.47 -25.52 -5.27
CA TYR A 82 13.69 -24.79 -5.64
C TYR A 82 14.04 -23.73 -4.58
N PHE A 83 13.02 -23.03 -4.08
CA PHE A 83 13.16 -21.88 -3.19
C PHE A 83 13.44 -22.26 -1.75
N GLU A 84 12.69 -23.21 -1.17
CA GLU A 84 12.80 -23.55 0.27
C GLU A 84 14.22 -23.90 0.70
N PRO A 85 14.99 -24.73 -0.05
CA PRO A 85 16.37 -25.04 0.33
C PRO A 85 17.32 -23.84 0.23
N ALA A 86 16.93 -22.77 -0.46
CA ALA A 86 17.74 -21.58 -0.71
C ALA A 86 17.46 -20.42 0.25
N ILE A 87 16.34 -20.45 1.01
CA ILE A 87 15.90 -19.33 1.88
C ILE A 87 17.03 -18.78 2.73
N LYS A 88 17.71 -19.67 3.49
CA LYS A 88 18.82 -19.28 4.36
C LYS A 88 19.95 -18.57 3.60
N ASP A 89 20.38 -19.14 2.47
CA ASP A 89 21.52 -18.64 1.72
C ASP A 89 21.17 -17.32 1.02
N ILE A 90 19.94 -17.19 0.49
CA ILE A 90 19.42 -15.96 -0.11
C ILE A 90 19.40 -14.84 0.92
N THR A 91 18.80 -15.08 2.09
CA THR A 91 18.63 -14.06 3.13
C THR A 91 19.97 -13.68 3.76
N THR A 92 20.79 -14.65 4.15
CA THR A 92 22.08 -14.36 4.83
C THR A 92 23.10 -13.69 3.92
N ARG A 93 23.02 -13.90 2.61
CA ARG A 93 23.94 -13.31 1.62
C ARG A 93 23.35 -12.09 0.90
N GLY A 94 22.13 -11.68 1.23
CA GLY A 94 21.47 -10.51 0.65
C GLY A 94 21.17 -10.63 -0.86
N ILE A 95 20.99 -11.85 -1.37
CA ILE A 95 20.74 -12.12 -2.78
C ILE A 95 19.30 -11.70 -3.11
N LYS A 96 19.10 -11.02 -4.25
CA LYS A 96 17.74 -10.72 -4.72
C LYS A 96 17.23 -11.87 -5.59
N LEU A 97 16.03 -12.36 -5.30
CA LEU A 97 15.36 -13.38 -6.10
C LEU A 97 14.20 -12.76 -6.87
N ALA A 98 14.20 -12.90 -8.20
CA ALA A 98 13.11 -12.44 -9.06
C ALA A 98 12.62 -13.61 -9.92
N VAL A 99 11.35 -13.97 -9.77
CA VAL A 99 10.73 -15.09 -10.49
C VAL A 99 9.32 -14.74 -10.96
N ASN A 100 8.84 -15.44 -11.96
CA ASN A 100 7.47 -15.34 -12.47
C ASN A 100 6.59 -16.55 -12.07
N ALA A 101 7.05 -17.38 -11.13
CA ALA A 101 6.36 -18.60 -10.68
C ALA A 101 4.93 -18.36 -10.18
N GLY A 102 4.64 -17.16 -9.66
CA GLY A 102 3.34 -16.77 -9.15
C GLY A 102 2.37 -16.23 -10.20
N ALA A 103 2.74 -16.10 -11.47
CA ALA A 103 1.99 -15.29 -12.44
C ALA A 103 0.49 -15.62 -12.61
N SER A 104 0.05 -16.83 -12.25
CA SER A 104 -1.36 -17.21 -12.28
C SER A 104 -2.07 -17.11 -10.92
N ASP A 105 -1.35 -17.03 -9.79
CA ASP A 105 -1.86 -16.76 -8.43
C ASP A 105 -0.78 -16.13 -7.54
N THR A 106 -0.43 -14.86 -7.83
CA THR A 106 0.71 -14.16 -7.21
C THR A 106 0.53 -13.99 -5.71
N GLU A 107 -0.67 -13.64 -5.27
CA GLU A 107 -0.97 -13.37 -3.86
C GLU A 107 -0.78 -14.63 -3.00
N LEU A 108 -1.35 -15.76 -3.40
CA LEU A 108 -1.23 -17.03 -2.66
C LEU A 108 0.21 -17.54 -2.64
N LEU A 109 0.95 -17.39 -3.75
CA LEU A 109 2.37 -17.74 -3.74
C LEU A 109 3.16 -16.81 -2.82
N ALA A 110 2.88 -15.51 -2.80
CA ALA A 110 3.55 -14.57 -1.90
C ALA A 110 3.29 -14.89 -0.42
N GLN A 111 2.04 -15.23 -0.07
CA GLN A 111 1.67 -15.69 1.27
C GLN A 111 2.38 -17.01 1.65
N LEU A 112 2.48 -17.96 0.71
CA LEU A 112 3.21 -19.21 0.93
C LEU A 112 4.70 -18.98 1.12
N VAL A 113 5.31 -18.13 0.30
CA VAL A 113 6.72 -17.71 0.43
C VAL A 113 6.95 -17.09 1.80
N ASP A 114 6.11 -16.15 2.24
CA ASP A 114 6.23 -15.52 3.56
C ASP A 114 6.08 -16.54 4.71
N LYS A 115 5.11 -17.47 4.60
CA LYS A 115 4.93 -18.57 5.56
C LYS A 115 6.19 -19.43 5.64
N ARG A 116 6.76 -19.88 4.52
CA ARG A 116 7.97 -20.72 4.50
C ARG A 116 9.22 -19.98 4.96
N CYS A 117 9.35 -18.72 4.58
CA CYS A 117 10.39 -17.82 5.10
C CYS A 117 10.31 -17.72 6.63
N THR A 118 9.10 -17.54 7.18
CA THR A 118 8.87 -17.50 8.62
C THR A 118 9.19 -18.83 9.31
N GLU A 119 8.71 -19.96 8.78
CA GLU A 119 8.98 -21.31 9.30
C GLU A 119 10.49 -21.66 9.26
N ALA A 120 11.20 -21.18 8.24
CA ALA A 120 12.66 -21.33 8.12
C ALA A 120 13.46 -20.39 9.03
N GLY A 121 12.81 -19.47 9.75
CA GLY A 121 13.45 -18.49 10.64
C GLY A 121 13.98 -17.23 9.95
N TYR A 122 13.52 -16.94 8.73
CA TYR A 122 13.92 -15.81 7.88
C TYR A 122 12.69 -15.03 7.34
N PRO A 123 11.80 -14.49 8.20
CA PRO A 123 10.52 -13.90 7.76
C PRO A 123 10.73 -12.59 6.99
N MET A 124 10.11 -12.44 5.80
CA MET A 124 10.25 -11.26 4.93
C MET A 124 9.58 -10.02 5.52
N LYS A 125 10.19 -9.45 6.56
CA LYS A 125 9.64 -8.34 7.32
C LYS A 125 10.19 -7.01 6.80
N ILE A 126 9.41 -5.95 7.01
CA ILE A 126 9.87 -4.57 6.88
C ILE A 126 11.18 -4.32 7.66
N GLU A 127 11.36 -5.05 8.76
CA GLU A 127 12.62 -5.13 9.51
C GLU A 127 13.79 -5.58 8.63
N GLU A 128 13.63 -6.63 7.83
CA GLU A 128 14.67 -7.14 6.95
C GLU A 128 15.02 -6.14 5.85
N GLN A 129 14.02 -5.45 5.29
CA GLN A 129 14.26 -4.39 4.29
C GLN A 129 15.05 -3.22 4.90
N ILE A 130 14.65 -2.77 6.09
CA ILE A 130 15.36 -1.70 6.81
C ILE A 130 16.79 -2.14 7.16
N ARG A 131 16.98 -3.38 7.66
CA ARG A 131 18.30 -3.94 7.96
C ARG A 131 19.18 -4.06 6.72
N TYR A 132 18.61 -4.49 5.60
CA TYR A 132 19.30 -4.56 4.31
C TYR A 132 19.80 -3.18 3.88
N GLU A 133 18.95 -2.15 3.94
CA GLU A 133 19.32 -0.79 3.56
C GLU A 133 20.33 -0.13 4.51
N PHE A 134 20.36 -0.53 5.79
CA PHE A 134 21.45 -0.15 6.70
C PHE A 134 22.79 -0.78 6.25
N GLY A 135 22.76 -2.04 5.84
CA GLY A 135 23.96 -2.84 5.58
C GLY A 135 24.76 -3.17 6.84
N GLU A 136 25.70 -4.10 6.73
CA GLU A 136 26.42 -4.66 7.89
C GLU A 136 27.23 -3.61 8.66
N GLU A 137 27.87 -2.68 7.96
CA GLU A 137 28.75 -1.68 8.58
C GLU A 137 27.98 -0.65 9.41
N MET A 138 26.77 -0.28 8.99
CA MET A 138 25.92 0.59 9.80
C MET A 138 25.32 -0.19 10.97
N ILE A 139 24.90 -1.44 10.76
CA ILE A 139 24.33 -2.28 11.81
C ILE A 139 25.29 -2.41 13.00
N LYS A 140 26.60 -2.60 12.74
CA LYS A 140 27.65 -2.68 13.78
C LYS A 140 27.78 -1.40 14.63
N LYS A 141 27.26 -0.27 14.18
CA LYS A 141 27.29 1.01 14.91
C LYS A 141 26.13 1.14 15.90
N PHE A 142 25.11 0.30 15.84
CA PHE A 142 24.05 0.29 16.82
C PHE A 142 24.46 -0.58 18.01
N ASP A 143 24.37 -0.01 19.22
CA ASP A 143 24.47 -0.78 20.46
C ASP A 143 23.19 -1.61 20.68
N VAL A 144 22.04 -1.06 20.27
CA VAL A 144 20.74 -1.74 20.25
C VAL A 144 20.01 -1.37 18.96
N LEU A 145 19.45 -2.36 18.28
CA LEU A 145 18.51 -2.16 17.16
C LEU A 145 17.40 -3.21 17.26
N LYS A 146 16.21 -2.77 17.68
CA LYS A 146 15.05 -3.62 17.96
C LYS A 146 13.84 -3.14 17.18
N PHE A 147 13.16 -4.07 16.52
CA PHE A 147 11.90 -3.83 15.81
C PHE A 147 10.77 -4.53 16.58
N MET A 148 9.61 -3.89 16.65
CA MET A 148 8.45 -4.38 17.39
C MET A 148 7.20 -4.02 16.61
N GLN A 149 6.35 -5.01 16.34
CA GLN A 149 4.98 -4.79 15.91
C GLN A 149 4.08 -5.00 17.13
N ASN A 150 3.30 -3.99 17.48
CA ASN A 150 2.42 -4.01 18.63
C ASN A 150 0.98 -4.17 18.16
N GLY A 151 0.46 -5.40 18.27
CA GLY A 151 -0.92 -5.74 17.89
C GLY A 151 -1.10 -6.16 16.44
N SER A 152 -2.36 -6.27 16.05
CA SER A 152 -2.82 -6.66 14.71
C SER A 152 -4.15 -5.99 14.42
N SER A 153 -4.42 -5.65 13.16
CA SER A 153 -5.70 -5.11 12.74
C SER A 153 -6.79 -6.18 12.84
N VAL A 154 -7.96 -5.82 13.36
CA VAL A 154 -9.12 -6.71 13.44
C VAL A 154 -9.95 -6.56 12.16
N ILE A 155 -10.49 -7.66 11.62
CA ILE A 155 -11.42 -7.59 10.50
C ILE A 155 -12.64 -6.76 10.89
N ASP A 156 -13.07 -5.88 9.99
CA ASP A 156 -14.19 -4.96 10.25
C ASP A 156 -14.03 -4.12 11.54
N SER A 157 -12.79 -3.72 11.84
CA SER A 157 -12.45 -2.84 12.97
C SER A 157 -13.43 -1.67 13.09
N ARG A 158 -13.92 -1.39 14.31
CA ARG A 158 -14.98 -0.38 14.55
C ARG A 158 -14.58 1.07 14.26
N ASN A 159 -13.29 1.35 14.28
CA ASN A 159 -12.69 2.67 14.09
C ASN A 159 -11.25 2.53 13.57
N GLN A 160 -10.62 3.64 13.20
CA GLN A 160 -9.25 3.65 12.67
C GLN A 160 -8.21 3.31 13.74
N ASP A 161 -8.46 3.67 15.01
CA ASP A 161 -7.52 3.41 16.10
C ASP A 161 -7.28 1.91 16.33
N VAL A 162 -8.36 1.11 16.30
CA VAL A 162 -8.29 -0.35 16.43
C VAL A 162 -7.78 -1.01 15.14
N ALA A 163 -8.00 -0.37 14.00
CA ALA A 163 -7.50 -0.85 12.72
C ALA A 163 -5.98 -0.62 12.55
N THR A 164 -5.42 0.33 13.28
CA THR A 164 -4.02 0.77 13.16
C THR A 164 -3.10 -0.04 14.07
N VAL A 165 -1.96 -0.46 13.53
CA VAL A 165 -0.94 -1.24 14.25
C VAL A 165 0.32 -0.39 14.42
N ASP A 166 0.84 -0.32 15.64
CA ASP A 166 2.09 0.39 15.92
C ASP A 166 3.30 -0.46 15.53
N PHE A 167 4.17 0.11 14.70
CA PHE A 167 5.46 -0.49 14.35
C PHE A 167 6.60 0.37 14.88
N ARG A 168 7.21 -0.11 15.96
CA ARG A 168 8.24 0.61 16.69
C ARG A 168 9.63 0.11 16.36
N VAL A 169 10.49 1.02 15.90
CA VAL A 169 11.93 0.78 15.74
C VAL A 169 12.69 1.51 16.84
N PHE A 170 13.26 0.76 17.78
CA PHE A 170 14.08 1.30 18.87
C PHE A 170 15.57 1.11 18.57
N THR A 171 16.34 2.18 18.71
CA THR A 171 17.78 2.18 18.41
C THR A 171 18.57 2.92 19.48
N GLN A 172 19.78 2.44 19.78
CA GLN A 172 20.81 3.12 20.58
C GLN A 172 22.14 3.04 19.83
N SER A 173 22.90 4.14 19.84
CA SER A 173 24.23 4.20 19.22
C SER A 173 25.06 5.31 19.87
N ARG A 174 26.38 5.10 19.96
CA ARG A 174 27.36 6.16 20.27
C ARG A 174 27.60 7.14 19.10
N ASP A 175 27.21 6.79 17.88
CA ASP A 175 27.34 7.63 16.68
C ASP A 175 26.17 8.62 16.61
N ARG A 176 26.41 9.87 17.03
CA ARG A 176 25.39 10.93 17.03
C ARG A 176 24.86 11.22 15.63
N GLU A 177 25.70 11.16 14.60
CA GLU A 177 25.28 11.46 13.23
C GLU A 177 24.39 10.36 12.65
N LEU A 178 24.55 9.11 13.12
CA LEU A 178 23.66 8.01 12.77
C LEU A 178 22.22 8.27 13.24
N LEU A 179 22.04 8.87 14.42
CA LEU A 179 20.74 9.17 15.04
C LEU A 179 20.23 10.59 14.72
N ASN A 180 20.98 11.37 13.94
CA ASN A 180 20.55 12.71 13.55
C ASN A 180 19.40 12.64 12.53
N MET A 181 18.21 13.14 12.89
CA MET A 181 17.03 13.14 12.01
C MET A 181 17.25 13.90 10.69
N ARG A 182 18.18 14.86 10.66
CA ARG A 182 18.50 15.63 9.46
C ARG A 182 19.50 14.93 8.54
N ASN A 183 20.11 13.83 8.99
CA ASN A 183 21.05 13.09 8.18
C ASN A 183 20.30 12.25 7.12
N PRO A 184 20.44 12.55 5.82
CA PRO A 184 19.74 11.81 4.77
C PRO A 184 20.26 10.37 4.61
N LYS A 185 21.39 10.04 5.24
CA LYS A 185 21.98 8.70 5.29
C LYS A 185 21.92 8.08 6.69
N GLY A 186 21.21 8.73 7.62
CA GLY A 186 21.07 8.26 9.00
C GLY A 186 19.94 7.26 9.17
N PHE A 187 19.85 6.68 10.36
CA PHE A 187 18.82 5.73 10.79
C PHE A 187 17.41 6.19 10.40
N PHE A 188 17.06 7.44 10.75
CA PHE A 188 15.71 7.97 10.56
C PHE A 188 15.28 7.98 9.09
N ARG A 189 16.14 8.47 8.19
CA ARG A 189 15.79 8.58 6.77
C ARG A 189 15.61 7.20 6.14
N ILE A 190 16.53 6.27 6.39
CA ILE A 190 16.50 4.93 5.81
C ILE A 190 15.28 4.16 6.35
N SER A 191 15.06 4.14 7.67
CA SER A 191 13.89 3.50 8.28
C SER A 191 12.59 4.06 7.71
N MET A 192 12.46 5.40 7.68
CA MET A 192 11.22 6.07 7.27
C MET A 192 10.91 5.84 5.78
N VAL A 193 11.90 5.90 4.89
CA VAL A 193 11.67 5.69 3.45
C VAL A 193 11.23 4.25 3.19
N ASN A 194 11.90 3.26 3.76
CA ASN A 194 11.47 1.87 3.64
C ASN A 194 10.07 1.67 4.22
N PHE A 195 9.79 2.30 5.35
CA PHE A 195 8.48 2.19 5.98
C PHE A 195 7.35 2.75 5.10
N LEU A 196 7.55 3.96 4.56
CA LEU A 196 6.60 4.62 3.65
C LEU A 196 6.40 3.88 2.31
N MET A 197 7.37 3.08 1.87
CA MET A 197 7.24 2.26 0.66
C MET A 197 6.54 0.92 0.91
N SER A 198 6.54 0.45 2.16
CA SER A 198 6.11 -0.91 2.50
C SER A 198 4.63 -1.01 2.87
N CYS A 199 4.07 0.03 3.49
CA CYS A 199 2.68 0.02 3.95
C CYS A 199 2.00 1.34 3.56
N PRO A 200 0.89 1.30 2.79
CA PRO A 200 0.07 2.50 2.61
C PRO A 200 -0.55 2.91 3.96
N GLY A 201 -0.63 4.21 4.23
CA GLY A 201 -1.06 4.72 5.54
C GLY A 201 0.06 4.85 6.60
N ALA A 202 1.33 4.70 6.24
CA ALA A 202 2.41 4.98 7.18
C ALA A 202 2.47 6.48 7.54
N SER A 203 2.28 6.79 8.83
CA SER A 203 2.37 8.14 9.40
C SER A 203 3.21 8.12 10.68
N LEU A 204 3.96 9.20 10.92
CA LEU A 204 4.65 9.40 12.19
C LEU A 204 3.65 10.00 13.19
N GLY A 205 3.58 9.45 14.39
CA GLY A 205 2.83 10.06 15.48
C GLY A 205 3.36 11.45 15.77
N ASN A 206 2.47 12.44 15.79
CA ASN A 206 2.80 13.83 16.11
C ASN A 206 1.99 14.26 17.33
N ASP A 207 2.40 13.85 18.52
CA ASP A 207 1.76 14.23 19.78
C ASP A 207 2.16 15.66 20.19
N SER A 208 1.88 16.63 19.32
CA SER A 208 2.11 18.04 19.59
C SER A 208 1.00 18.90 19.03
N ALA A 209 0.42 19.75 19.88
CA ALA A 209 -0.54 20.77 19.48
C ALA A 209 0.15 22.13 19.57
N VAL A 210 0.41 22.76 18.44
CA VAL A 210 1.00 24.10 18.39
C VAL A 210 -0.04 25.07 17.84
N GLN A 211 -0.28 26.16 18.55
CA GLN A 211 -1.17 27.22 18.07
C GLN A 211 -0.54 27.90 16.86
N GLN A 212 -1.01 27.56 15.65
CA GLN A 212 -0.59 28.27 14.45
C GLN A 212 -1.21 29.68 14.45
N ARG A 213 -0.39 30.71 14.29
CA ARG A 213 -0.87 32.04 13.88
C ARG A 213 -0.93 32.02 12.35
N VAL A 214 -2.13 32.13 11.80
CA VAL A 214 -2.30 32.42 10.37
C VAL A 214 -1.74 33.82 10.14
N HIS A 215 -0.54 33.90 9.56
CA HIS A 215 -0.03 35.16 9.04
C HIS A 215 -0.75 35.43 7.73
N CYS A 216 -1.87 36.16 7.79
CA CYS A 216 -2.43 36.77 6.58
C CYS A 216 -1.37 37.70 5.99
N ILE A 217 -0.79 37.35 4.84
CA ILE A 217 0.16 38.20 4.11
C ILE A 217 -0.64 39.32 3.42
N TRP A 218 -1.37 40.15 4.16
CA TRP A 218 -1.84 41.44 3.64
C TRP A 218 -2.30 42.38 4.75
N GLU A 219 -1.42 43.28 5.18
CA GLU A 219 -1.77 44.50 5.93
C GLU A 219 -1.42 45.76 5.11
N GLY A 220 -1.44 45.67 3.78
CA GLY A 220 -1.09 46.79 2.90
C GLY A 220 -2.28 47.72 2.68
N LYS A 221 -2.26 48.91 3.29
CA LYS A 221 -2.95 50.10 2.75
C LYS A 221 -2.00 50.81 1.78
N GLY A 222 -2.45 51.06 0.55
CA GLY A 222 -1.90 52.10 -0.33
C GLY A 222 -1.09 51.60 -1.53
N ASP A 223 -1.72 51.62 -2.70
CA ASP A 223 -1.38 52.38 -3.93
C ASP A 223 0.07 52.65 -4.40
N GLU A 224 1.13 52.26 -3.70
CA GLU A 224 2.51 52.60 -4.11
C GLU A 224 3.37 51.34 -4.26
N GLY A 225 3.44 50.84 -5.49
CA GLY A 225 4.10 49.59 -5.88
C GLY A 225 5.62 49.54 -5.69
N PHE A 226 6.12 49.66 -4.47
CA PHE A 226 7.50 49.33 -4.08
C PHE A 226 7.57 48.73 -2.68
N LYS A 227 8.24 47.57 -2.55
CA LYS A 227 8.63 46.98 -1.25
C LYS A 227 10.14 46.74 -1.28
N GLU A 228 10.88 47.31 -0.32
CA GLU A 228 12.34 47.12 -0.14
C GLU A 228 13.21 47.39 -1.39
N GLY A 229 12.86 48.41 -2.20
CA GLY A 229 13.67 48.79 -3.37
C GLY A 229 13.58 47.83 -4.55
N LYS A 230 12.67 46.85 -4.52
CA LYS A 230 12.38 45.98 -5.67
C LYS A 230 11.13 46.45 -6.40
N LYS A 231 11.22 46.50 -7.74
CA LYS A 231 10.13 46.88 -8.65
C LYS A 231 8.96 45.93 -8.48
N VAL A 232 7.78 46.46 -8.16
CA VAL A 232 6.53 45.69 -8.23
C VAL A 232 6.27 45.39 -9.70
N ILE A 233 6.16 44.10 -10.02
CA ILE A 233 5.71 43.65 -11.32
C ILE A 233 4.18 43.69 -11.25
N ASP A 234 3.59 44.60 -12.02
CA ASP A 234 2.16 44.58 -12.25
C ASP A 234 1.83 43.28 -12.98
N MET A 235 1.18 42.36 -12.27
CA MET A 235 0.65 41.13 -12.83
C MET A 235 -0.79 41.42 -13.23
N PRO A 236 -1.05 41.79 -14.51
CA PRO A 236 -2.42 42.05 -14.95
C PRO A 236 -3.25 40.80 -14.66
N LEU A 237 -4.49 41.02 -14.21
CA LEU A 237 -5.41 39.92 -14.03
C LEU A 237 -5.54 39.14 -15.35
N ALA A 238 -5.78 37.83 -15.26
CA ALA A 238 -6.02 37.02 -16.44
C ALA A 238 -7.15 37.68 -17.27
N PRO A 239 -6.99 37.80 -18.60
CA PRO A 239 -8.00 38.45 -19.46
C PRO A 239 -9.34 37.71 -19.43
N GLU A 240 -9.31 36.44 -19.03
CA GLU A 240 -10.47 35.58 -18.86
C GLU A 240 -10.60 35.19 -17.39
N PHE A 241 -11.74 35.51 -16.81
CA PHE A 241 -12.11 35.07 -15.47
C PHE A 241 -13.14 33.97 -15.59
N LYS A 242 -12.97 32.93 -14.77
CA LYS A 242 -13.98 31.91 -14.57
C LYS A 242 -14.34 31.89 -13.10
N GLU A 243 -15.62 31.99 -12.81
CA GLU A 243 -16.12 31.79 -11.46
C GLU A 243 -16.04 30.31 -11.12
N TYR A 244 -15.32 29.99 -10.04
CA TYR A 244 -15.27 28.65 -9.49
C TYR A 244 -16.08 28.65 -8.19
N TYR A 245 -17.20 27.92 -8.19
CA TYR A 245 -17.96 27.72 -6.97
C TYR A 245 -17.09 27.05 -5.91
N ARG A 246 -17.21 27.52 -4.67
CA ARG A 246 -16.44 26.94 -3.54
C ARG A 246 -16.80 25.49 -3.28
N GLN A 247 -18.07 25.14 -3.49
CA GLN A 247 -18.57 23.80 -3.29
C GLN A 247 -18.52 23.01 -4.59
N GLN A 248 -17.83 21.87 -4.55
CA GLN A 248 -17.91 20.90 -5.63
C GLN A 248 -19.32 20.27 -5.69
N PRO A 249 -19.84 19.93 -6.87
CA PRO A 249 -21.10 19.21 -6.96
C PRO A 249 -21.01 17.85 -6.26
N SER A 250 -21.95 17.59 -5.36
CA SER A 250 -22.13 16.29 -4.72
C SER A 250 -23.38 15.61 -5.28
N TYR A 251 -23.25 14.36 -5.71
CA TYR A 251 -24.35 13.59 -6.30
C TYR A 251 -24.16 12.08 -6.15
N GLU A 252 -25.29 11.38 -6.06
CA GLU A 252 -25.35 9.91 -6.16
C GLU A 252 -25.29 9.44 -7.61
N THR A 253 -25.02 8.15 -7.80
CA THR A 253 -25.02 7.52 -9.12
C THR A 253 -26.31 7.79 -9.87
N THR A 254 -26.20 8.36 -11.07
CA THR A 254 -27.30 8.37 -12.03
C THR A 254 -27.57 6.95 -12.50
N ASN A 255 -28.81 6.47 -12.32
CA ASN A 255 -29.26 5.11 -12.70
C ASN A 255 -28.44 3.98 -12.06
N PRO A 256 -28.46 3.82 -10.72
CA PRO A 256 -27.70 2.76 -10.06
C PRO A 256 -28.21 1.38 -10.50
N PHE A 257 -27.30 0.44 -10.67
CA PHE A 257 -27.64 -0.95 -10.91
C PHE A 257 -28.12 -1.60 -9.61
N ASP A 258 -29.13 -2.45 -9.70
CA ASP A 258 -29.46 -3.37 -8.61
C ASP A 258 -28.27 -4.32 -8.42
N LEU A 259 -27.70 -4.34 -7.20
CA LEU A 259 -26.48 -5.12 -6.92
C LEU A 259 -26.66 -6.62 -7.18
N SER A 260 -27.89 -7.14 -7.17
CA SER A 260 -28.18 -8.55 -7.47
C SER A 260 -27.90 -8.94 -8.93
N VAL A 261 -27.89 -7.98 -9.87
CA VAL A 261 -27.62 -8.26 -11.30
C VAL A 261 -26.19 -8.71 -11.55
N PHE A 262 -25.27 -8.43 -10.62
CA PHE A 262 -23.87 -8.86 -10.70
C PHE A 262 -23.67 -10.32 -10.24
N GLY A 263 -24.75 -11.03 -9.88
CA GLY A 263 -24.73 -12.45 -9.56
C GLY A 263 -24.44 -12.74 -8.07
N PRO A 264 -24.10 -14.00 -7.72
CA PRO A 264 -23.84 -14.39 -6.34
C PRO A 264 -22.63 -13.65 -5.76
N THR A 265 -22.66 -13.36 -4.47
CA THR A 265 -21.62 -12.61 -3.76
C THR A 265 -20.86 -13.47 -2.75
N VAL A 266 -19.67 -13.00 -2.36
CA VAL A 266 -18.86 -13.50 -1.25
C VAL A 266 -18.43 -12.32 -0.37
N ARG A 267 -18.39 -12.53 0.94
CA ARG A 267 -17.93 -11.52 1.91
C ARG A 267 -16.41 -11.47 1.94
N LEU A 268 -15.83 -10.37 1.45
CA LEU A 268 -14.38 -10.13 1.41
C LEU A 268 -14.10 -8.64 1.65
N PRO A 269 -12.87 -8.27 2.09
CA PRO A 269 -12.45 -6.87 2.16
C PRO A 269 -12.68 -6.16 0.82
N LEU A 270 -13.27 -4.96 0.85
CA LEU A 270 -13.49 -4.12 -0.33
C LEU A 270 -12.18 -3.95 -1.15
N GLY A 271 -11.06 -3.83 -0.44
CA GLY A 271 -9.72 -3.71 -0.98
C GLY A 271 -9.21 -4.92 -1.76
N SER A 272 -9.90 -6.07 -1.73
CA SER A 272 -9.56 -7.25 -2.53
C SER A 272 -9.74 -7.02 -4.03
N ILE A 273 -10.61 -6.10 -4.45
CA ILE A 273 -10.75 -5.72 -5.88
C ILE A 273 -10.67 -4.21 -6.10
N VAL A 274 -10.99 -3.40 -5.08
CA VAL A 274 -11.00 -1.95 -5.19
C VAL A 274 -9.65 -1.39 -4.78
N LEU A 275 -9.04 -0.63 -5.69
CA LEU A 275 -7.87 0.19 -5.40
C LEU A 275 -8.32 1.49 -4.77
N GLY A 276 -7.42 2.16 -4.04
CA GLY A 276 -7.76 3.48 -3.55
C GLY A 276 -6.57 4.28 -3.07
N ARG A 277 -6.84 5.56 -2.82
CA ARG A 277 -5.91 6.49 -2.21
C ARG A 277 -6.67 7.57 -1.46
N SER A 278 -6.12 8.00 -0.34
CA SER A 278 -6.62 9.17 0.39
C SER A 278 -5.52 10.18 0.70
N GLY A 279 -5.93 11.37 1.10
CA GLY A 279 -5.04 12.41 1.58
C GLY A 279 -5.77 13.66 2.05
N ASP A 280 -5.10 14.41 2.92
CA ASP A 280 -5.65 15.58 3.56
C ASP A 280 -5.84 16.78 2.61
N LYS A 281 -6.81 17.62 2.94
CA LYS A 281 -6.94 19.00 2.49
C LYS A 281 -7.31 19.84 3.70
N CYS A 282 -6.31 20.22 4.50
CA CYS A 282 -6.50 20.82 5.81
C CYS A 282 -7.27 19.88 6.75
N SER A 283 -8.48 20.24 7.20
CA SER A 283 -9.32 19.39 8.05
C SER A 283 -10.08 18.33 7.26
N ASP A 284 -10.18 18.45 5.93
CA ASP A 284 -10.92 17.50 5.11
C ASP A 284 -10.05 16.31 4.67
N ALA A 285 -10.70 15.20 4.35
CA ALA A 285 -10.07 14.00 3.80
C ALA A 285 -10.64 13.65 2.43
N ASN A 286 -9.77 13.58 1.41
CA ASN A 286 -10.14 13.00 0.11
C ASN A 286 -10.00 11.49 0.17
N VAL A 287 -10.96 10.78 -0.42
CA VAL A 287 -10.92 9.33 -0.59
C VAL A 287 -11.36 8.99 -2.01
N GLY A 288 -10.40 8.57 -2.84
CA GLY A 288 -10.66 8.07 -4.18
C GLY A 288 -10.60 6.54 -4.20
N LEU A 289 -11.67 5.90 -4.69
CA LEU A 289 -11.77 4.45 -4.83
C LEU A 289 -12.02 4.12 -6.30
N PHE A 290 -11.22 3.20 -6.87
CA PHE A 290 -11.25 2.91 -8.30
C PHE A 290 -10.98 1.44 -8.61
N VAL A 291 -11.44 1.02 -9.80
CA VAL A 291 -11.39 -0.37 -10.27
C VAL A 291 -10.83 -0.45 -11.67
N ARG A 292 -10.49 -1.66 -12.12
CA ARG A 292 -9.78 -1.86 -13.39
C ARG A 292 -10.74 -2.06 -14.57
N LYS A 293 -11.94 -2.60 -14.33
CA LYS A 293 -12.90 -2.97 -15.39
C LYS A 293 -14.16 -2.13 -15.35
N GLU A 294 -14.87 -2.10 -16.47
CA GLU A 294 -16.09 -1.29 -16.65
C GLU A 294 -17.29 -1.82 -15.86
N ASP A 295 -17.44 -3.14 -15.78
CA ASP A 295 -18.52 -3.77 -15.02
C ASP A 295 -18.28 -3.70 -13.50
N GLU A 296 -17.02 -3.81 -13.06
CA GLU A 296 -16.62 -3.48 -11.69
C GLU A 296 -16.94 -2.02 -11.37
N TRP A 297 -16.81 -1.11 -12.33
CA TRP A 297 -17.10 0.31 -12.16
C TRP A 297 -18.59 0.55 -11.92
N GLU A 298 -19.46 -0.04 -12.74
CA GLU A 298 -20.92 0.03 -12.56
C GLU A 298 -21.37 -0.54 -11.21
N TRP A 299 -20.74 -1.63 -10.76
CA TRP A 299 -20.96 -2.15 -9.41
C TRP A 299 -20.45 -1.18 -8.33
N LEU A 300 -19.23 -0.66 -8.46
CA LEU A 300 -18.58 0.20 -7.47
C LEU A 300 -19.40 1.46 -7.22
N ARG A 301 -19.81 2.15 -8.29
CA ARG A 301 -20.61 3.38 -8.20
C ARG A 301 -22.01 3.13 -7.65
N SER A 302 -22.58 1.95 -7.92
CA SER A 302 -23.91 1.58 -7.41
C SER A 302 -23.86 1.19 -5.92
N LEU A 303 -22.78 0.55 -5.49
CA LEU A 303 -22.54 0.15 -4.10
C LEU A 303 -22.17 1.34 -3.22
N LEU A 304 -21.19 2.14 -3.65
CA LEU A 304 -20.60 3.21 -2.84
C LEU A 304 -21.41 4.50 -2.97
N THR A 305 -22.51 4.55 -2.21
CA THR A 305 -23.27 5.77 -1.92
C THR A 305 -22.65 6.52 -0.75
N VAL A 306 -23.06 7.77 -0.52
CA VAL A 306 -22.69 8.52 0.70
C VAL A 306 -23.09 7.75 1.95
N GLU A 307 -24.30 7.18 1.99
CA GLU A 307 -24.76 6.39 3.12
C GLU A 307 -23.93 5.11 3.30
N LYS A 308 -23.51 4.47 2.20
CA LYS A 308 -22.62 3.31 2.30
C LYS A 308 -21.27 3.68 2.90
N ILE A 309 -20.69 4.82 2.52
CA ILE A 309 -19.43 5.29 3.12
C ILE A 309 -19.60 5.56 4.61
N LYS A 310 -20.71 6.18 5.04
CA LYS A 310 -21.01 6.37 6.48
C LYS A 310 -21.11 5.04 7.22
N GLU A 311 -21.77 4.04 6.63
CA GLU A 311 -21.86 2.68 7.19
C GLU A 311 -20.47 2.05 7.36
N LEU A 312 -19.62 2.13 6.34
CA LEU A 312 -18.26 1.56 6.36
C LEU A 312 -17.34 2.28 7.36
N LEU A 313 -17.45 3.61 7.45
CA LEU A 313 -16.75 4.41 8.46
C LEU A 313 -17.16 3.99 9.87
N GLY A 314 -18.45 3.76 10.08
CA GLY A 314 -19.03 3.44 11.37
C GLY A 314 -19.27 4.70 12.22
N PRO A 315 -20.00 4.55 13.34
CA PRO A 315 -20.46 5.67 14.15
C PRO A 315 -19.32 6.40 14.89
N GLU A 316 -18.17 5.75 15.11
CA GLU A 316 -17.03 6.36 15.80
C GLU A 316 -16.21 7.28 14.88
N GLU A 317 -16.23 7.04 13.57
CA GLU A 317 -15.52 7.85 12.56
C GLU A 317 -16.45 8.87 11.89
N CYS A 318 -17.72 8.51 11.66
CA CYS A 318 -18.69 9.38 11.02
C CYS A 318 -19.37 10.32 12.04
N LYS A 319 -18.73 11.47 12.30
CA LYS A 319 -19.20 12.50 13.28
C LYS A 319 -20.42 13.35 12.82
N GLY A 320 -21.06 12.98 11.71
CA GLY A 320 -22.23 13.68 11.16
C GLY A 320 -21.91 14.84 10.22
N ASN A 321 -20.62 15.08 9.91
CA ASN A 321 -20.21 16.06 8.93
C ASN A 321 -20.65 15.67 7.51
N PRO A 322 -20.81 16.67 6.60
CA PRO A 322 -21.11 16.40 5.20
C PRO A 322 -20.06 15.49 4.54
N ILE A 323 -20.51 14.66 3.62
CA ILE A 323 -19.65 13.90 2.71
C ILE A 323 -20.08 14.26 1.30
N ASP A 324 -19.17 14.85 0.53
CA ASP A 324 -19.42 15.00 -0.90
C ASP A 324 -19.08 13.71 -1.63
N ARG A 325 -19.84 13.41 -2.67
CA ARG A 325 -19.60 12.28 -3.56
C ARG A 325 -19.65 12.76 -5.00
N PHE A 326 -18.70 12.32 -5.82
CA PHE A 326 -18.78 12.49 -7.26
C PHE A 326 -18.02 11.38 -7.99
N GLU A 327 -18.25 11.26 -9.29
CA GLU A 327 -17.68 10.20 -10.12
C GLU A 327 -16.65 10.76 -11.09
N MET A 328 -15.63 9.96 -11.39
CA MET A 328 -14.62 10.23 -12.42
C MET A 328 -14.61 9.07 -13.43
N PRO A 329 -15.53 9.05 -14.41
CA PRO A 329 -15.75 7.89 -15.28
C PRO A 329 -14.52 7.45 -16.07
N HIS A 330 -13.70 8.40 -16.54
CA HIS A 330 -12.52 8.11 -17.35
C HIS A 330 -11.40 7.37 -16.62
N ILE A 331 -11.44 7.35 -15.29
CA ILE A 331 -10.53 6.58 -14.45
C ILE A 331 -11.28 5.59 -13.55
N ARG A 332 -12.59 5.39 -13.80
CA ARG A 332 -13.45 4.44 -13.07
C ARG A 332 -13.38 4.61 -11.56
N ALA A 333 -13.44 5.86 -11.09
CA ALA A 333 -13.30 6.20 -9.69
C ALA A 333 -14.57 6.84 -9.11
N VAL A 334 -14.97 6.42 -7.90
CA VAL A 334 -15.89 7.16 -7.05
C VAL A 334 -15.03 7.91 -6.05
N HIS A 335 -15.26 9.21 -5.93
CA HIS A 335 -14.52 10.07 -5.04
C HIS A 335 -15.43 10.61 -3.93
N PHE A 336 -14.89 10.64 -2.71
CA PHE A 336 -15.52 11.19 -1.54
C PHE A 336 -14.65 12.28 -0.91
N LEU A 337 -15.27 13.40 -0.51
CA LEU A 337 -14.65 14.38 0.36
C LEU A 337 -15.36 14.32 1.73
N LEU A 338 -14.64 13.84 2.73
CA LEU A 338 -15.11 13.79 4.11
C LEU A 338 -14.78 15.14 4.76
N HIS A 339 -15.80 15.95 5.02
CA HIS A 339 -15.61 17.29 5.60
C HIS A 339 -15.22 17.21 7.07
N ASP A 340 -14.21 17.98 7.47
CA ASP A 340 -13.70 18.05 8.85
C ASP A 340 -13.41 16.68 9.50
N HIS A 341 -12.98 15.70 8.69
CA HIS A 341 -12.64 14.34 9.16
C HIS A 341 -11.39 14.33 10.05
N LEU A 342 -10.46 15.25 9.81
CA LEU A 342 -9.17 15.35 10.50
C LEU A 342 -9.18 16.39 11.63
N ASP A 343 -10.33 16.62 12.27
CA ASP A 343 -10.55 17.68 13.25
C ASP A 343 -10.18 19.08 12.69
N ARG A 344 -8.97 19.56 12.96
CA ARG A 344 -8.43 20.86 12.48
C ARG A 344 -7.17 20.69 11.60
N GLY A 345 -6.98 19.50 11.06
CA GLY A 345 -5.83 19.11 10.24
C GLY A 345 -4.63 18.62 11.06
N TYR A 346 -3.52 18.35 10.36
CA TYR A 346 -2.34 17.66 10.88
C TYR A 346 -1.83 18.13 12.25
N ASP A 347 -1.79 19.44 12.51
CA ASP A 347 -1.23 20.01 13.75
C ASP A 347 -2.21 20.03 14.95
N ALA A 348 -3.44 19.58 14.73
CA ALA A 348 -4.50 19.65 15.73
C ALA A 348 -5.47 18.45 15.67
N CYS A 349 -5.12 17.40 14.93
CA CYS A 349 -5.83 16.14 14.88
C CYS A 349 -5.44 15.27 16.06
N SER A 350 -6.44 14.71 16.74
CA SER A 350 -6.25 13.87 17.93
C SER A 350 -6.19 12.37 17.63
N THR A 351 -6.45 11.97 16.38
CA THR A 351 -6.54 10.57 15.95
C THR A 351 -5.23 10.07 15.34
N TYR A 352 -5.09 8.74 15.17
CA TYR A 352 -3.89 8.15 14.55
C TYR A 352 -3.68 8.55 13.08
N ASP A 353 -4.76 8.83 12.34
CA ASP A 353 -4.66 9.30 10.96
C ASP A 353 -4.71 10.83 10.90
N THR A 354 -3.55 11.46 10.94
CA THR A 354 -3.42 12.93 10.93
C THR A 354 -3.31 13.54 9.53
N LEU A 355 -3.20 12.72 8.48
CA LEU A 355 -2.97 13.13 7.09
C LEU A 355 -3.99 12.54 6.12
N ALA A 356 -5.05 11.91 6.62
CA ALA A 356 -5.98 11.09 5.85
C ALA A 356 -5.27 10.06 4.98
N LYS A 357 -4.14 9.50 5.42
CA LYS A 357 -3.41 8.49 4.65
C LYS A 357 -3.95 7.07 4.89
N ASN A 358 -4.70 6.87 5.96
CA ASN A 358 -5.11 5.56 6.44
C ASN A 358 -6.59 5.33 6.15
N VAL A 359 -7.40 6.39 6.15
CA VAL A 359 -8.86 6.29 5.98
C VAL A 359 -9.30 5.51 4.73
N CYS A 360 -8.57 5.60 3.61
CA CYS A 360 -8.87 4.78 2.43
C CYS A 360 -8.63 3.30 2.69
N ASP A 361 -7.50 2.94 3.30
CA ASP A 361 -7.19 1.54 3.60
C ASP A 361 -8.07 0.98 4.72
N TYR A 362 -8.47 1.82 5.68
CA TYR A 362 -9.49 1.48 6.68
C TYR A 362 -10.82 1.11 6.00
N LEU A 363 -11.30 1.93 5.05
CA LEU A 363 -12.50 1.63 4.27
C LEU A 363 -12.33 0.37 3.41
N ARG A 364 -11.17 0.21 2.77
CA ARG A 364 -10.84 -0.97 1.95
C ARG A 364 -10.72 -2.25 2.80
N ALA A 365 -10.35 -2.16 4.07
CA ALA A 365 -10.28 -3.30 4.98
C ALA A 365 -11.66 -3.80 5.43
N LYS A 366 -12.71 -2.99 5.27
CA LYS A 366 -14.08 -3.41 5.57
C LYS A 366 -14.58 -4.45 4.59
N THR A 367 -15.21 -5.48 5.11
CA THR A 367 -15.82 -6.52 4.29
C THR A 367 -17.11 -6.01 3.67
N VAL A 368 -17.31 -6.34 2.40
CA VAL A 368 -18.54 -6.09 1.64
C VAL A 368 -18.93 -7.34 0.87
N ASP A 369 -20.16 -7.37 0.35
CA ASP A 369 -20.61 -8.40 -0.57
C ASP A 369 -20.03 -8.13 -1.96
N ILE A 370 -18.99 -8.89 -2.31
CA ILE A 370 -18.30 -8.76 -3.59
C ILE A 370 -18.85 -9.81 -4.57
N PRO A 371 -19.29 -9.43 -5.78
CA PRO A 371 -19.69 -10.38 -6.81
C PRO A 371 -18.60 -11.40 -7.08
N VAL A 372 -18.98 -12.68 -7.01
CA VAL A 372 -18.09 -13.83 -7.24
C VAL A 372 -17.33 -13.67 -8.55
N GLN A 373 -18.02 -13.23 -9.61
CA GLN A 373 -17.43 -13.04 -10.94
C GLN A 373 -16.22 -12.08 -10.97
N PHE A 374 -16.15 -11.10 -10.07
CA PHE A 374 -15.01 -10.20 -9.97
C PHE A 374 -13.84 -10.90 -9.27
N VAL A 375 -14.10 -11.60 -8.17
CA VAL A 375 -13.11 -12.42 -7.46
C VAL A 375 -12.50 -13.49 -8.38
N ARG A 376 -13.31 -14.10 -9.27
CA ARG A 376 -12.85 -15.09 -10.26
C ARG A 376 -11.75 -14.56 -11.18
N ARG A 377 -11.68 -13.24 -11.39
CA ARG A 377 -10.68 -12.60 -12.25
C ARG A 377 -9.34 -12.38 -11.53
N GLY A 378 -9.31 -12.62 -10.23
CA GLY A 378 -8.18 -12.34 -9.36
C GLY A 378 -8.51 -11.21 -8.38
N VAL A 379 -7.98 -11.35 -7.17
CA VAL A 379 -7.94 -10.31 -6.15
C VAL A 379 -6.55 -9.65 -6.15
N LEU A 380 -6.46 -8.46 -5.56
CA LEU A 380 -5.27 -7.61 -5.52
C LEU A 380 -4.16 -8.14 -4.61
#